data_AF-A0A183HQ50-F1
#
_entry.id   AF-A0A183HQ50-F1
#
_cell.length_a   1.000
_cell.length_b   1.000
_cell.length_c   1.000
_cell.angle_alpha   90.00
_cell.angle_beta   90.00
_cell.angle_gamma   90.00
#
_symmetry.space_group_name_H-M   'P 1'
#
loop_
_entity.id
_entity.type
_entity.pdbx_description
1 polymer ?
#
loop_
_entity_poly.entity_id
_entity_poly.type
_entity_poly.pdbx_seq_one_letter_code
_entity_poly.pdbx_strand_id
1 'polypeptide(L)'
;MTTDWNKVVKIMRSNSADDIIRNVTRQRAIKRISYPTEEDLSGAVIGLLRLQDTYQMDTKDIAEGKILNSQMRTIALTAGDCFEIGRAAYYANDYYHTVMWMQEARERVEKEVTPTANLEDILEYLAFSLYKQGNLKRALLLTDELYRMSKSFIIEFFFLFFFFLRNNS
;
A
#
# COMPACT_ATOMS: atom_id res chain seq x y z
N MET A 1 -39.38 -19.84 -28.05
CA MET A 1 -38.62 -19.09 -27.02
C MET A 1 -37.41 -19.87 -26.45
N THR A 2 -36.86 -20.87 -27.16
CA THR A 2 -35.69 -21.66 -26.69
C THR A 2 -34.37 -21.29 -27.40
N THR A 3 -34.45 -20.54 -28.49
CA THR A 3 -33.30 -20.12 -29.31
C THR A 3 -32.45 -19.05 -28.64
N ASP A 4 -33.05 -18.18 -27.81
CA ASP A 4 -32.31 -17.13 -27.11
C ASP A 4 -31.56 -17.67 -25.89
N TRP A 5 -32.09 -18.69 -25.20
CA TRP A 5 -31.38 -19.32 -24.08
C TRP A 5 -30.07 -19.98 -24.54
N ASN A 6 -30.10 -20.65 -25.70
CA ASN A 6 -28.89 -21.25 -26.27
C ASN A 6 -27.84 -20.21 -26.70
N LYS A 7 -28.27 -19.01 -27.13
CA LYS A 7 -27.35 -17.90 -27.41
C LYS A 7 -26.73 -17.34 -26.14
N VAL A 8 -27.55 -17.12 -25.10
CA VAL A 8 -27.08 -16.63 -23.79
C VAL A 8 -26.08 -17.61 -23.17
N VAL A 9 -26.37 -18.92 -23.19
CA VAL A 9 -25.43 -19.95 -22.71
C VAL A 9 -24.15 -19.98 -23.54
N LYS A 10 -24.22 -19.75 -24.85
CA LYS A 10 -23.03 -19.67 -25.71
C LYS A 10 -22.17 -18.45 -25.40
N ILE A 11 -22.78 -17.29 -25.15
CA ILE A 11 -22.10 -16.05 -24.77
C ILE A 11 -21.49 -16.16 -23.37
N MET A 12 -22.19 -16.81 -22.44
CA MET A 12 -21.72 -17.04 -21.07
C MET A 12 -20.59 -18.10 -21.02
N ARG A 13 -20.59 -19.06 -21.95
CA ARG A 13 -19.49 -20.04 -22.14
C ARG A 13 -18.32 -19.50 -22.94
N SER A 14 -18.50 -18.44 -23.75
CA SER A 14 -17.39 -17.70 -24.33
C SER A 14 -16.76 -16.81 -23.27
N ASN A 15 -16.08 -17.43 -22.31
CA ASN A 15 -15.22 -16.74 -21.36
C ASN A 15 -14.08 -16.10 -22.16
N SER A 16 -14.21 -14.81 -22.46
CA SER A 16 -13.13 -13.97 -23.00
C SER A 16 -11.84 -14.06 -22.15
N ALA A 17 -12.00 -14.40 -20.86
CA ALA A 17 -10.90 -14.69 -19.95
C ALA A 17 -9.99 -15.82 -20.43
N ASP A 18 -10.51 -16.91 -21.02
CA ASP A 18 -9.68 -18.04 -21.46
C ASP A 18 -8.76 -17.65 -22.62
N ASP A 19 -9.26 -16.85 -23.56
CA ASP A 19 -8.47 -16.34 -24.68
C ASP A 19 -7.44 -15.30 -24.22
N ILE A 20 -7.80 -14.45 -23.24
CA ILE A 20 -6.87 -13.52 -22.59
C ILE A 20 -5.76 -14.29 -21.85
N ILE A 21 -6.11 -15.28 -21.03
CA ILE A 21 -5.16 -16.11 -20.28
C ILE A 21 -4.23 -16.85 -21.24
N ARG A 22 -4.77 -17.42 -22.32
CA ARG A 22 -3.97 -18.07 -23.37
C ARG A 22 -3.04 -17.09 -24.07
N ASN A 23 -3.50 -15.88 -24.38
CA ASN A 23 -2.67 -14.86 -25.02
C ASN A 23 -1.55 -14.37 -24.09
N VAL A 24 -1.84 -14.08 -22.83
CA VAL A 24 -0.86 -13.68 -21.81
C VAL A 24 0.17 -14.80 -21.58
N THR A 25 -0.29 -16.04 -21.44
CA THR A 25 0.58 -17.21 -21.25
C THR A 25 1.45 -17.47 -22.48
N ARG A 26 0.90 -17.32 -23.68
CA ARG A 26 1.64 -17.46 -24.94
C ARG A 26 2.68 -16.34 -25.11
N GLN A 27 2.37 -15.10 -24.73
CA GLN A 27 3.35 -14.02 -24.74
C GLN A 27 4.49 -14.24 -23.74
N ARG A 28 4.18 -14.79 -22.55
CA ARG A 28 5.18 -15.21 -21.55
C ARG A 28 6.16 -16.24 -22.13
N ALA A 29 5.65 -17.25 -22.85
CA ALA A 29 6.47 -18.30 -23.46
C ALA A 29 7.29 -17.83 -24.67
N ILE A 30 6.71 -16.98 -25.54
CA ILE A 30 7.35 -16.55 -26.80
C ILE A 30 8.37 -15.42 -26.57
N LYS A 31 8.11 -14.49 -25.65
CA LYS A 31 8.98 -13.30 -25.45
C LYS A 31 10.00 -13.45 -24.31
N ARG A 32 10.05 -14.59 -23.60
CA ARG A 32 10.86 -14.79 -22.38
C ARG A 32 10.71 -13.62 -21.38
N ILE A 33 9.51 -13.05 -21.26
CA ILE A 33 9.25 -11.96 -20.32
C ILE A 33 9.13 -12.58 -18.93
N SER A 34 10.13 -12.32 -18.07
CA SER A 34 9.98 -12.52 -16.64
C SER A 34 9.17 -11.35 -16.09
N TYR A 35 8.10 -11.64 -15.37
CA TYR A 35 7.39 -10.60 -14.63
C TYR A 35 8.23 -10.21 -13.41
N PRO A 36 8.14 -8.93 -12.97
CA PRO A 36 8.73 -8.51 -11.72
C PRO A 36 8.24 -9.40 -10.58
N THR A 37 9.17 -9.75 -9.69
CA THR A 37 8.92 -10.46 -8.45
C THR A 37 8.73 -9.48 -7.29
N GLU A 38 8.37 -9.98 -6.12
CA GLU A 38 8.31 -9.15 -4.90
C GLU A 38 9.68 -8.55 -4.55
N GLU A 39 10.78 -9.25 -4.87
CA GLU A 39 12.14 -8.74 -4.69
C GLU A 39 12.42 -7.54 -5.59
N ASP A 40 11.98 -7.58 -6.86
CA ASP A 40 12.12 -6.46 -7.79
C ASP A 40 11.34 -5.23 -7.32
N LEU A 41 10.13 -5.44 -6.79
CA LEU A 41 9.32 -4.37 -6.21
C LEU A 41 10.01 -3.76 -4.99
N SER A 42 10.49 -4.59 -4.06
CA SER A 42 11.21 -4.13 -2.88
C SER A 42 12.48 -3.36 -3.26
N GLY A 43 13.27 -3.86 -4.22
CA GLY A 43 14.46 -3.20 -4.74
C GLY A 43 14.16 -1.85 -5.39
N ALA A 44 13.06 -1.76 -6.15
CA ALA A 44 12.60 -0.50 -6.74
C ALA A 44 12.20 0.53 -5.67
N VAL A 45 11.47 0.10 -4.64
CA VAL A 45 11.10 0.96 -3.51
C VAL A 45 12.35 1.45 -2.78
N ILE A 46 13.30 0.57 -2.43
CA ILE A 46 14.54 0.96 -1.77
C ILE A 46 15.31 1.99 -2.62
N GLY A 47 15.39 1.78 -3.94
CA GLY A 47 15.98 2.75 -4.86
C GLY A 47 15.29 4.12 -4.81
N LEU A 48 13.95 4.12 -4.79
CA LEU A 48 13.14 5.34 -4.67
C LEU A 48 13.40 6.07 -3.36
N LEU A 49 13.40 5.36 -2.22
CA LEU A 49 13.66 5.96 -0.90
C LEU A 49 15.06 6.56 -0.82
N ARG A 50 16.07 5.89 -1.39
CA ARG A 50 17.42 6.45 -1.46
C ARG A 50 17.50 7.73 -2.27
N LEU A 51 16.75 7.83 -3.37
CA LEU A 51 16.66 9.06 -4.15
C LEU A 51 15.93 10.16 -3.37
N GLN A 52 14.85 9.78 -2.67
CA GLN A 52 14.10 10.69 -1.80
C GLN A 52 15.02 11.34 -0.77
N ASP A 53 15.85 10.56 -0.06
CA ASP A 53 16.84 11.07 0.90
C ASP A 53 17.92 11.93 0.23
N THR A 54 18.50 11.43 -0.86
CA THR A 54 19.65 12.08 -1.53
C THR A 54 19.27 13.48 -2.04
N TYR A 55 18.05 13.63 -2.53
CA TYR A 55 17.55 14.88 -3.10
C TYR A 55 16.57 15.63 -2.19
N GLN A 56 16.36 15.16 -0.95
CA GLN A 56 15.45 15.75 0.02
C GLN A 56 14.05 16.01 -0.57
N MET A 57 13.54 15.03 -1.31
CA MET A 57 12.28 15.15 -2.01
C MET A 57 11.09 14.98 -1.07
N ASP A 58 10.06 15.80 -1.27
CA ASP A 58 8.83 15.69 -0.49
C ASP A 58 7.99 14.48 -0.96
N THR A 59 7.49 13.70 0.01
CA THR A 59 6.67 12.52 -0.25
C THR A 59 5.40 12.88 -1.04
N LYS A 60 4.78 14.05 -0.77
CA LYS A 60 3.59 14.52 -1.49
C LYS A 60 3.90 14.80 -2.93
N ASP A 61 5.01 15.48 -3.21
CA ASP A 61 5.43 15.79 -4.57
C ASP A 61 5.69 14.50 -5.37
N ILE A 62 6.42 13.53 -4.79
CA ILE A 62 6.64 12.23 -5.43
C ILE A 62 5.30 11.55 -5.73
N ALA A 63 4.41 11.51 -4.73
CA ALA A 63 3.13 10.82 -4.87
C ALA A 63 2.12 11.57 -5.77
N GLU A 64 2.29 12.87 -5.99
CA GLU A 64 1.59 13.63 -7.04
C GLU A 64 2.21 13.46 -8.43
N GLY A 65 3.28 12.65 -8.52
CA GLY A 65 4.01 12.40 -9.76
C GLY A 65 4.92 13.56 -10.20
N LYS A 66 5.21 14.50 -9.29
CA LYS A 66 6.14 15.62 -9.50
C LYS A 66 7.54 15.18 -9.12
N ILE A 67 8.42 15.10 -10.11
CA ILE A 67 9.81 14.72 -9.90
C ILE A 67 10.68 15.96 -10.13
N LEU A 68 11.09 16.61 -9.05
CA LEU A 68 11.99 17.78 -9.03
C LEU A 68 11.53 18.86 -10.04
N ASN A 69 12.48 19.51 -10.72
CA ASN A 69 12.24 20.49 -11.77
C ASN A 69 12.00 19.86 -13.15
N SER A 70 11.69 18.56 -13.22
CA SER A 70 11.44 17.93 -14.51
C SER A 70 10.08 18.37 -15.06
N GLN A 71 10.02 18.55 -16.38
CA GLN A 71 8.73 18.74 -17.08
C GLN A 71 7.93 17.43 -17.17
N MET A 72 8.52 16.30 -16.75
CA MET A 72 7.86 15.00 -16.72
C MET A 72 6.92 14.94 -15.52
N ARG A 73 5.62 14.96 -15.79
CA ARG A 73 4.61 14.56 -14.83
C ARG A 73 4.35 13.07 -14.99
N THR A 74 4.57 12.33 -13.92
CA THR A 74 4.19 10.92 -13.86
C THR A 74 2.75 10.79 -13.38
N ILE A 75 2.20 9.58 -13.46
CA ILE A 75 0.87 9.30 -12.93
C ILE A 75 0.92 9.45 -11.42
N ALA A 76 -0.05 10.17 -10.84
CA ALA A 76 -0.16 10.30 -9.40
C ALA A 76 -0.40 8.92 -8.76
N LEU A 77 0.30 8.67 -7.67
CA LEU A 77 0.17 7.45 -6.89
C LEU A 77 -1.19 7.43 -6.18
N THR A 78 -1.79 6.25 -6.13
CA THR A 78 -2.98 5.97 -5.31
C THR A 78 -2.60 5.80 -3.83
N ALA A 79 -3.59 5.75 -2.94
CA ALA A 79 -3.36 5.41 -1.54
C ALA A 79 -2.77 4.00 -1.38
N GLY A 80 -3.20 3.05 -2.21
CA GLY A 80 -2.66 1.69 -2.30
C GLY A 80 -1.18 1.66 -2.67
N ASP A 81 -0.79 2.45 -3.68
CA ASP A 81 0.62 2.55 -4.06
C ASP A 81 1.48 3.12 -2.92
N CYS A 82 1.00 4.17 -2.24
CA CYS A 82 1.68 4.75 -1.09
C CYS A 82 1.79 3.77 0.08
N PHE A 83 0.75 2.97 0.31
CA PHE A 83 0.73 1.92 1.32
C PHE A 83 1.76 0.82 1.02
N GLU A 84 1.85 0.35 -0.22
CA GLU A 84 2.83 -0.67 -0.62
C GLU A 84 4.27 -0.15 -0.48
N ILE A 85 4.54 1.11 -0.83
CA ILE A 85 5.85 1.75 -0.61
C ILE A 85 6.18 1.78 0.89
N GLY A 86 5.25 2.23 1.73
CA GLY A 86 5.43 2.27 3.18
C GLY A 86 5.63 0.88 3.78
N ARG A 87 4.91 -0.14 3.28
CA ARG A 87 5.02 -1.52 3.73
C ARG A 87 6.36 -2.15 3.34
N ALA A 88 6.86 -1.87 2.14
CA ALA A 88 8.21 -2.29 1.73
C ALA A 88 9.29 -1.61 2.60
N ALA A 89 9.15 -0.33 2.92
CA ALA A 89 10.03 0.38 3.87
C ALA A 89 10.00 -0.26 5.27
N TYR A 90 8.81 -0.65 5.74
CA TYR A 90 8.62 -1.32 7.02
C TYR A 90 9.40 -2.63 7.10
N TYR A 91 9.30 -3.49 6.07
CA TYR A 91 10.05 -4.74 6.03
C TYR A 91 11.56 -4.53 5.94
N ALA A 92 12.00 -3.40 5.40
CA ALA A 92 13.40 -2.97 5.43
C ALA A 92 13.84 -2.38 6.79
N ASN A 93 12.97 -2.33 7.80
CA ASN A 93 13.16 -1.65 9.09
C ASN A 93 13.39 -0.14 8.99
N ASP A 94 13.03 0.46 7.86
CA ASP A 94 13.08 1.90 7.67
C ASP A 94 11.78 2.53 8.18
N TYR A 95 11.68 2.64 9.50
CA TYR A 95 10.50 3.20 10.16
C TYR A 95 10.34 4.70 9.87
N TYR A 96 11.40 5.41 9.45
CA TYR A 96 11.34 6.81 9.03
C TYR A 96 10.54 6.99 7.76
N HIS A 97 10.90 6.27 6.71
CA HIS A 97 10.14 6.28 5.46
C HIS A 97 8.77 5.62 5.62
N THR A 98 8.65 4.58 6.45
CA THR A 98 7.34 3.98 6.74
C THR A 98 6.35 5.03 7.27
N VAL A 99 6.76 5.83 8.26
CA VAL A 99 5.88 6.87 8.83
C VAL A 99 5.46 7.89 7.79
N MET A 100 6.40 8.36 6.96
CA MET A 100 6.09 9.35 5.91
C MET A 100 5.13 8.81 4.86
N TRP A 101 5.39 7.62 4.33
CA TRP A 101 4.56 7.01 3.29
C TRP A 101 3.19 6.54 3.81
N MET A 102 3.11 6.07 5.06
CA MET A 102 1.83 5.70 5.69
C MET A 102 0.96 6.93 6.01
N GLN A 103 1.56 8.06 6.41
CA GLN A 103 0.82 9.32 6.56
C GLN A 103 0.25 9.78 5.22
N GLU A 104 1.04 9.68 4.17
CA GLU A 104 0.63 10.07 2.84
C GLU A 104 -0.47 9.14 2.27
N ALA A 105 -0.37 7.83 2.54
CA ALA A 105 -1.44 6.87 2.23
C ALA A 105 -2.73 7.22 2.96
N ARG A 106 -2.66 7.52 4.27
CA ARG A 106 -3.83 7.95 5.07
C ARG A 106 -4.50 9.19 4.47
N GLU A 107 -3.74 10.22 4.13
CA GLU A 107 -4.27 11.45 3.53
C GLU A 107 -4.96 11.19 2.18
N ARG A 108 -4.47 10.23 1.38
CA ARG A 108 -5.09 9.86 0.10
C ARG A 108 -6.34 9.01 0.28
N VAL A 109 -6.36 8.05 1.21
CA VAL A 109 -7.56 7.22 1.48
C VAL A 109 -8.77 8.10 1.77
N GLU A 110 -8.59 9.19 2.52
CA GLU A 110 -9.67 10.13 2.82
C GLU A 110 -10.18 10.93 1.60
N LYS A 111 -9.36 11.06 0.56
CA LYS A 111 -9.67 11.82 -0.67
C LYS A 111 -10.18 10.94 -1.81
N GLU A 112 -9.91 9.64 -1.77
CA GLU A 112 -10.32 8.67 -2.79
C GLU A 112 -11.82 8.36 -2.69
N VAL A 113 -12.50 8.30 -3.84
CA VAL A 113 -13.93 7.92 -3.90
C VAL A 113 -14.11 6.45 -3.49
N THR A 114 -13.20 5.60 -3.96
CA THR A 114 -13.10 4.19 -3.59
C THR A 114 -11.72 3.98 -2.97
N PRO A 115 -11.63 3.72 -1.65
CA PRO A 115 -10.37 3.49 -0.99
C PRO A 115 -9.58 2.34 -1.64
N THR A 116 -8.36 2.64 -2.09
CA THR A 116 -7.43 1.64 -2.64
C THR A 116 -6.59 0.95 -1.56
N ALA A 117 -6.64 1.45 -0.33
CA ALA A 117 -6.00 0.88 0.85
C ALA A 117 -6.96 0.89 2.06
N ASN A 118 -6.75 -0.04 2.98
CA ASN A 118 -7.51 -0.12 4.23
C ASN A 118 -6.91 0.82 5.28
N LEU A 119 -7.74 1.68 5.85
CA LEU A 119 -7.31 2.64 6.87
C LEU A 119 -6.84 1.93 8.15
N GLU A 120 -7.44 0.81 8.53
CA GLU A 120 -7.02 0.05 9.72
C GLU A 120 -5.57 -0.43 9.57
N ASP A 121 -5.23 -1.02 8.42
CA ASP A 121 -3.88 -1.51 8.15
C ASP A 121 -2.87 -0.34 8.16
N ILE A 122 -3.19 0.78 7.50
CA ILE A 122 -2.34 1.97 7.50
C ILE A 122 -2.03 2.45 8.92
N LEU A 123 -3.06 2.53 9.78
CA LEU A 123 -2.90 3.00 11.16
C LEU A 123 -2.06 2.03 11.99
N GLU A 124 -2.17 0.71 11.76
CA GLU A 124 -1.38 -0.30 12.47
C GLU A 124 0.12 -0.15 12.16
N TYR A 125 0.48 -0.09 10.87
CA TYR A 125 1.87 0.13 10.44
C TYR A 125 2.40 1.47 10.97
N LEU A 126 1.59 2.52 10.95
CA LEU A 126 1.96 3.84 11.42
C LEU A 126 2.18 3.86 12.95
N ALA A 127 1.29 3.24 13.73
CA ALA A 127 1.41 3.17 15.18
C ALA A 127 2.67 2.41 15.62
N PHE A 128 2.94 1.25 15.01
CA PHE A 128 4.14 0.48 15.31
C PHE A 128 5.42 1.23 14.93
N SER A 129 5.45 1.85 13.75
CA SER A 129 6.63 2.58 13.27
C SER A 129 6.93 3.79 14.15
N LEU A 130 5.91 4.53 14.60
CA LEU A 130 6.06 5.62 15.56
C LEU A 130 6.58 5.13 16.92
N TYR A 131 6.15 3.96 17.38
CA TYR A 131 6.70 3.34 18.57
C TYR A 131 8.18 2.99 18.40
N LYS A 132 8.57 2.41 17.26
CA LYS A 132 9.98 2.08 16.96
C LYS A 132 10.87 3.32 16.90
N GLN A 133 10.31 4.48 16.57
CA GLN A 133 10.98 5.77 16.64
C GLN A 133 11.00 6.41 18.05
N GLY A 134 10.41 5.76 19.06
CA GLY A 134 10.29 6.30 20.42
C GLY A 134 9.17 7.33 20.60
N ASN A 135 8.33 7.56 19.58
CA ASN A 135 7.20 8.50 19.66
C ASN A 135 5.96 7.84 20.30
N LEU A 136 6.10 7.45 21.56
CA LEU A 136 5.09 6.68 22.29
C LEU A 136 3.74 7.40 22.39
N LYS A 137 3.77 8.73 22.54
CA LYS A 137 2.55 9.54 22.65
C LYS A 137 1.71 9.46 21.38
N ARG A 138 2.32 9.62 20.20
CA ARG A 138 1.57 9.51 18.92
C ARG A 138 1.16 8.07 18.63
N ALA A 139 2.03 7.09 18.90
CA ALA A 139 1.68 5.68 18.75
C ALA A 139 0.43 5.30 19.56
N LEU A 140 0.34 5.75 20.81
CA LEU A 140 -0.82 5.51 21.66
C LEU A 140 -2.10 6.17 21.14
N LEU A 141 -2.01 7.41 20.63
CA LEU A 141 -3.16 8.10 20.05
C LEU A 141 -3.73 7.34 18.84
N LEU A 142 -2.86 6.86 17.95
CA LEU A 142 -3.29 6.06 16.80
C LEU A 142 -3.86 4.71 17.22
N THR A 143 -3.35 4.12 18.29
CA THR A 143 -3.88 2.86 18.82
C THR A 143 -5.27 3.06 19.46
N ASP A 144 -5.52 4.19 20.12
CA ASP A 144 -6.86 4.57 20.61
C ASP A 144 -7.83 4.81 19.46
N GLU A 145 -7.38 5.46 18.39
CA GLU A 145 -8.14 5.65 17.14
C GLU A 145 -8.53 4.29 16.53
N LEU A 146 -7.56 3.38 16.37
CA LEU A 146 -7.80 2.01 15.90
C LEU A 146 -8.81 1.25 16.76
N TYR A 147 -8.68 1.30 18.08
CA TYR A 147 -9.58 0.61 19.01
C TYR A 147 -11.03 1.13 18.89
N ARG A 148 -11.22 2.43 18.63
CA ARG A 148 -12.55 3.02 18.42
C ARG A 148 -13.15 2.60 17.07
N MET A 149 -12.32 2.42 16.04
CA MET A 149 -12.75 2.00 14.71
C MET A 149 -13.08 0.52 14.65
N SER A 150 -12.23 -0.33 15.24
CA SER A 150 -12.28 -1.78 15.12
C SER A 150 -12.07 -2.42 16.49
N LYS A 151 -13.11 -3.08 17.01
CA LYS A 151 -13.04 -3.87 18.25
C LYS A 151 -12.45 -5.27 17.99
N SER A 152 -11.40 -5.35 17.18
CA SER A 152 -10.74 -6.61 16.84
C SER A 152 -9.73 -6.99 17.91
N PHE A 153 -9.66 -8.29 18.25
CA PHE A 153 -8.84 -8.84 19.33
C PHE A 153 -7.32 -8.57 19.19
N ILE A 154 -6.83 -8.40 17.96
CA ILE A 154 -5.42 -8.08 17.68
C ILE A 154 -5.07 -6.65 18.11
N ILE A 155 -6.00 -5.71 17.90
CA ILE A 155 -5.85 -4.30 18.29
C ILE A 155 -5.90 -4.18 19.82
N GLU A 156 -6.69 -5.02 20.48
CA GLU A 156 -6.76 -5.08 21.95
C GLU A 156 -5.41 -5.52 22.57
N PHE A 157 -4.72 -6.49 21.96
CA PHE A 157 -3.39 -6.94 22.42
C PHE A 157 -2.33 -5.85 22.25
N PHE A 158 -2.33 -5.14 21.12
CA PHE A 158 -1.46 -3.99 20.89
C PHE A 158 -1.77 -2.84 21.86
N PHE A 159 -3.04 -2.51 22.08
CA PHE A 159 -3.46 -1.48 23.03
C PHE A 159 -3.02 -1.81 24.46
N LEU A 160 -3.25 -3.04 24.92
CA LEU A 160 -2.81 -3.49 26.25
C LEU A 160 -1.29 -3.46 26.40
N PHE A 161 -0.52 -3.84 25.37
CA PHE A 161 0.94 -3.76 25.37
C PHE A 161 1.42 -2.31 25.54
N PHE A 162 0.88 -1.38 24.75
CA PHE A 162 1.24 0.04 24.84
C PHE A 162 0.81 0.69 26.15
N PHE A 163 -0.38 0.35 26.65
CA PHE A 163 -0.86 0.82 27.94
C PHE A 163 -0.01 0.30 29.10
N PHE A 164 0.43 -0.96 29.04
CA PHE A 164 1.32 -1.54 30.03
C PHE A 164 2.70 -0.85 30.05
N LEU A 165 3.29 -0.56 28.87
CA LEU A 165 4.56 0.17 28.77
C LEU A 165 4.48 1.59 29.36
N ARG A 166 3.37 2.30 29.16
CA ARG A 166 3.16 3.64 29.73
C ARG A 166 3.10 3.63 31.26
N ASN A 167 2.54 2.58 31.87
CA ASN A 167 2.41 2.50 33.33
C ASN A 167 3.65 1.94 34.03
N ASN A 168 4.64 1.42 33.29
CA ASN A 168 5.88 0.85 33.82
C ASN A 168 7.14 1.65 33.44
N SER A 169 6.99 2.88 32.93
CA SER A 169 8.06 3.85 32.65
C SER A 169 7.89 5.08 33.52
#